data_AF-A0AAJ2A4W1-F1
#
_entry.id   AF-A0AAJ2A4W1-F1
#
_cell.length_a   1.000
_cell.length_b   1.000
_cell.length_c   1.000
_cell.angle_alpha   90.00
_cell.angle_beta   90.00
_cell.angle_gamma   90.00
#
_symmetry.space_group_name_H-M   'P 1'
#
loop_
_entity.id
_entity.type
_entity.pdbx_description
1 polymer ?
#
loop_
_entity_poly.entity_id
_entity_poly.type
_entity_poly.pdbx_seq_one_letter_code
_entity_poly.pdbx_strand_id
1 'polypeptide(L)'
;MLDAQSHTTDKLTNAQKELAQFNERVAAAKQHVASADDRSLLHSEKQIRFALEHNVALEKANTLREAQAKLAQRADRTHANLIEYQQGQKERYARVLDERAGGGQVDPLRRQARADMTEIVRHYQHALDALKQTTPAELLGSDAYRKAVEQIKANLDLSTAMHTEHFATLKRLRDDWAAGLGNGVADFYKDTL
;
A
#
# COMPACT_ATOMS: atom_id res chain seq x y z
N MET A 1 20.61 -13.51 19.87
CA MET A 1 19.52 -12.61 19.44
C MET A 1 18.60 -13.40 18.53
N LEU A 2 17.56 -14.00 19.11
CA LEU A 2 16.62 -14.90 18.42
C LEU A 2 15.28 -14.77 19.14
N ASP A 3 14.57 -13.65 18.95
CA ASP A 3 13.24 -13.46 19.56
C ASP A 3 12.38 -12.49 18.74
N ALA A 4 12.17 -12.78 17.45
CA ALA A 4 11.21 -12.03 16.63
C ALA A 4 10.57 -12.85 15.50
N GLN A 5 10.48 -14.18 15.63
CA GLN A 5 9.81 -15.02 14.62
C GLN A 5 9.13 -16.25 15.27
N SER A 6 7.93 -16.08 15.83
CA SER A 6 6.90 -17.16 15.84
C SER A 6 5.51 -16.75 16.37
N HIS A 7 5.12 -15.47 16.33
CA HIS A 7 3.73 -15.10 16.68
C HIS A 7 2.76 -15.26 15.49
N THR A 8 2.82 -16.40 14.81
CA THR A 8 1.65 -16.94 14.11
C THR A 8 0.81 -17.63 15.15
N THR A 9 -0.25 -16.94 15.55
CA THR A 9 -1.26 -17.39 16.50
C THR A 9 -1.99 -18.63 15.96
N ASP A 10 -1.42 -19.82 16.18
CA ASP A 10 -2.12 -21.11 16.11
C ASP A 10 -3.00 -21.29 17.35
N LYS A 11 -3.87 -20.31 17.63
CA LYS A 11 -4.99 -20.52 18.57
C LYS A 11 -6.21 -20.87 17.74
N LEU A 12 -6.77 -22.04 18.00
CA LEU A 12 -8.05 -22.46 17.43
C LEU A 12 -9.07 -21.32 17.56
N THR A 13 -9.81 -21.07 16.48
CA THR A 13 -10.96 -20.16 16.52
C THR A 13 -12.02 -20.70 17.47
N ASN A 14 -13.04 -19.91 17.81
CA ASN A 14 -14.04 -20.37 18.77
C ASN A 14 -14.82 -21.58 18.22
N ALA A 15 -15.19 -21.57 16.93
CA ALA A 15 -15.84 -22.73 16.31
C ALA A 15 -14.91 -23.95 16.25
N GLN A 16 -13.60 -23.75 16.04
CA GLN A 16 -12.63 -24.85 16.03
C GLN A 16 -12.45 -25.47 17.43
N LYS A 17 -12.49 -24.65 18.49
CA LYS A 17 -12.48 -25.14 19.87
C LYS A 17 -13.74 -25.93 20.19
N GLU A 18 -14.90 -25.45 19.77
CA GLU A 18 -16.18 -26.15 19.97
C GLU A 18 -16.18 -27.51 19.25
N LEU A 19 -15.68 -27.56 18.01
CA LEU A 19 -15.53 -28.82 17.29
C LEU A 19 -14.55 -29.78 17.99
N ALA A 20 -13.42 -29.27 18.48
CA ALA A 20 -12.44 -30.08 19.21
C ALA A 20 -13.03 -30.65 20.52
N GLN A 21 -13.69 -29.82 21.32
CA GLN A 21 -14.36 -30.23 22.55
C GLN A 21 -15.48 -31.25 22.28
N PHE A 22 -16.25 -31.04 21.20
CA PHE A 22 -17.27 -32.01 20.78
C PHE A 22 -16.64 -33.35 20.41
N ASN A 23 -15.53 -33.35 19.66
CA ASN A 23 -14.81 -34.57 19.28
C ASN A 23 -14.29 -35.33 20.50
N GLU A 24 -13.75 -34.63 21.49
CA GLU A 24 -13.31 -35.22 22.77
C GLU A 24 -14.48 -35.85 23.52
N ARG A 25 -15.62 -35.16 23.64
CA ARG A 25 -16.83 -35.68 24.30
C ARG A 25 -17.38 -36.92 23.60
N VAL A 26 -17.41 -36.92 22.27
CA VAL A 26 -17.84 -38.08 21.47
C VAL A 26 -16.88 -39.24 21.67
N ALA A 27 -15.57 -39.00 21.69
CA ALA A 27 -14.59 -40.05 21.92
C ALA A 27 -14.75 -40.68 23.31
N ALA A 28 -14.95 -39.87 24.35
CA ALA A 28 -15.23 -40.35 25.71
C ALA A 28 -16.54 -41.16 25.78
N ALA A 29 -17.63 -40.66 25.19
CA ALA A 29 -18.92 -41.35 25.16
C ALA A 29 -18.85 -42.70 24.40
N LYS A 30 -18.02 -42.79 23.35
CA LYS A 30 -17.78 -44.06 22.61
C LYS A 30 -17.01 -45.09 23.44
N GLN A 31 -16.15 -44.65 24.35
CA GLN A 31 -15.40 -45.56 25.24
C GLN A 31 -16.28 -46.12 26.35
N HIS A 32 -17.15 -45.29 26.94
CA HIS A 32 -18.09 -45.73 27.95
C HIS A 32 -19.35 -44.85 27.95
N VAL A 33 -20.48 -45.44 27.59
CA VAL A 33 -21.78 -44.75 27.60
C VAL A 33 -22.31 -44.73 29.04
N ALA A 34 -22.07 -43.64 29.76
CA ALA A 34 -22.38 -43.51 31.19
C ALA A 34 -23.78 -42.93 31.45
N SER A 35 -24.34 -42.16 30.51
CA SER A 35 -25.57 -41.40 30.71
C SER A 35 -26.57 -41.50 29.55
N ALA A 36 -27.79 -41.00 29.77
CA ALA A 36 -28.77 -40.81 28.69
C ALA A 36 -28.32 -39.73 27.69
N ASP A 37 -27.59 -38.72 28.18
CA ASP A 37 -27.04 -37.64 27.35
C ASP A 37 -25.97 -38.16 26.39
N ASP A 38 -25.11 -39.08 26.82
CA ASP A 38 -24.13 -39.73 25.95
C ASP A 38 -24.79 -40.51 24.81
N ARG A 39 -25.91 -41.21 25.09
CA ARG A 39 -26.69 -41.90 24.05
C ARG A 39 -27.29 -40.94 23.04
N SER A 40 -27.85 -39.83 23.50
CA SER A 40 -28.39 -38.78 22.64
C SER A 40 -27.31 -38.13 21.78
N LEU A 41 -26.14 -37.88 22.38
CA LEU A 41 -24.95 -37.32 21.70
C LEU A 41 -24.47 -38.24 20.59
N LEU A 42 -24.31 -39.53 20.85
CA LEU A 42 -23.88 -40.51 19.84
C LEU A 42 -24.93 -40.70 18.74
N HIS A 43 -26.22 -40.67 19.08
CA HIS A 43 -27.30 -40.73 18.10
C HIS A 43 -27.26 -39.53 17.13
N SER A 44 -27.00 -38.34 17.67
CA SER A 44 -26.98 -37.08 16.91
C SER A 44 -25.59 -36.70 16.38
N GLU A 45 -24.58 -37.55 16.56
CA GLU A 45 -23.16 -37.23 16.36
C GLU A 45 -22.92 -36.61 14.99
N LYS A 46 -23.39 -37.28 13.93
CA LYS A 46 -23.16 -36.85 12.55
C LYS A 46 -23.76 -35.47 12.28
N GLN A 47 -24.96 -35.20 12.79
CA GLN A 47 -25.64 -33.94 12.57
C GLN A 47 -24.94 -32.80 13.32
N ILE A 48 -24.56 -33.02 14.59
CA ILE A 48 -23.86 -32.01 15.39
C ILE A 48 -22.47 -31.73 14.81
N ARG A 49 -21.73 -32.78 14.44
CA ARG A 49 -20.42 -32.67 13.79
C ARG A 49 -20.51 -31.82 12.52
N PHE A 50 -21.46 -32.14 11.64
CA PHE A 50 -21.67 -31.38 10.40
C PHE A 50 -21.96 -29.90 10.66
N ALA A 51 -22.83 -29.60 11.65
CA ALA A 51 -23.13 -28.22 12.02
C ALA A 51 -21.89 -27.47 12.55
N LEU A 52 -21.07 -28.12 13.38
CA LEU A 52 -19.84 -27.53 13.92
C LEU A 52 -18.77 -27.32 12.84
N GLU A 53 -18.59 -28.28 11.94
CA GLU A 53 -17.69 -28.13 10.77
C GLU A 53 -18.14 -26.99 9.85
N HIS A 54 -19.45 -26.87 9.62
CA HIS A 54 -20.02 -25.74 8.87
C HIS A 54 -19.77 -24.40 9.58
N ASN A 55 -19.91 -24.34 10.90
CA ASN A 55 -19.60 -23.13 11.67
C ASN A 55 -18.12 -22.73 11.56
N VAL A 56 -17.20 -23.70 11.58
CA VAL A 56 -15.77 -23.47 11.34
C VAL A 56 -15.54 -22.86 9.95
N ALA A 57 -16.21 -23.39 8.92
CA ALA A 57 -16.10 -22.86 7.57
C ALA A 57 -16.66 -21.44 7.45
N LEU A 58 -17.80 -21.15 8.09
CA LEU A 58 -18.40 -19.82 8.14
C LEU A 58 -17.51 -18.80 8.87
N GLU A 59 -16.95 -19.18 10.02
CA GLU A 59 -16.05 -18.31 10.77
C GLU A 59 -14.83 -17.95 9.91
N LYS A 60 -14.22 -18.93 9.23
CA LYS A 60 -13.11 -18.70 8.29
C LYS A 60 -13.50 -17.80 7.11
N ALA A 61 -14.70 -17.98 6.54
CA ALA A 61 -15.17 -17.12 5.46
C ALA A 61 -15.39 -15.68 5.92
N ASN A 62 -15.91 -15.49 7.14
CA ASN A 62 -16.10 -14.16 7.73
C ASN A 62 -14.78 -13.47 8.03
N THR A 63 -13.80 -14.15 8.62
CA THR A 63 -12.48 -13.56 8.86
C THR A 63 -11.80 -13.14 7.56
N LEU A 64 -11.91 -13.95 6.50
CA LEU A 64 -11.39 -13.60 5.18
C LEU A 64 -12.09 -12.36 4.60
N ARG A 65 -13.42 -12.26 4.70
CA ARG A 65 -14.18 -11.09 4.25
C ARG A 65 -13.78 -9.82 5.00
N GLU A 66 -13.64 -9.90 6.32
CA GLU A 66 -13.17 -8.77 7.12
C GLU A 66 -11.76 -8.34 6.74
N ALA A 67 -10.87 -9.31 6.48
CA ALA A 67 -9.52 -9.04 6.02
C ALA A 67 -9.52 -8.34 4.66
N GLN A 68 -10.39 -8.75 3.73
CA GLN A 68 -10.57 -8.09 2.43
C GLN A 68 -11.07 -6.65 2.58
N ALA A 69 -12.06 -6.41 3.44
CA ALA A 69 -12.58 -5.07 3.69
C ALA A 69 -11.50 -4.15 4.29
N LYS A 70 -10.72 -4.66 5.25
CA LYS A 70 -9.58 -3.93 5.85
C LYS A 70 -8.50 -3.63 4.83
N LEU A 71 -8.20 -4.57 3.92
CA LEU A 71 -7.26 -4.35 2.82
C LEU A 71 -7.73 -3.22 1.90
N ALA A 72 -8.99 -3.26 1.47
CA ALA A 72 -9.57 -2.23 0.60
C ALA A 72 -9.51 -0.84 1.26
N GLN A 73 -9.96 -0.73 2.52
CA GLN A 73 -9.92 0.53 3.26
C GLN A 73 -8.49 1.09 3.39
N ARG A 74 -7.50 0.23 3.60
CA ARG A 74 -6.10 0.65 3.68
C ARG A 74 -5.58 1.10 2.32
N ALA A 75 -5.90 0.37 1.25
CA ALA A 75 -5.52 0.75 -0.10
C ALA A 75 -6.06 2.13 -0.46
N ASP A 76 -7.33 2.42 -0.13
CA ASP A 76 -7.95 3.73 -0.37
C ASP A 76 -7.24 4.84 0.42
N ARG A 77 -6.91 4.61 1.70
CA ARG A 77 -6.15 5.58 2.51
C ARG A 77 -4.75 5.82 1.97
N THR A 78 -4.05 4.76 1.60
CA THR A 78 -2.72 4.87 0.96
C THR A 78 -2.83 5.68 -0.32
N HIS A 79 -3.85 5.42 -1.15
CA HIS A 79 -4.04 6.15 -2.39
C HIS A 79 -4.34 7.64 -2.14
N ALA A 80 -5.19 7.97 -1.17
CA ALA A 80 -5.47 9.36 -0.80
C ALA A 80 -4.20 10.11 -0.37
N ASN A 81 -3.38 9.50 0.49
CA ASN A 81 -2.11 10.08 0.94
C ASN A 81 -1.14 10.33 -0.24
N LEU A 82 -1.11 9.43 -1.23
CA LEU A 82 -0.27 9.60 -2.43
C LEU A 82 -0.77 10.73 -3.34
N ILE A 83 -2.09 10.91 -3.45
CA ILE A 83 -2.67 12.05 -4.17
C ILE A 83 -2.30 13.35 -3.46
N GLU A 84 -2.43 13.43 -2.14
CA GLU A 84 -2.03 14.61 -1.36
C GLU A 84 -0.55 14.93 -1.55
N TYR A 85 0.32 13.91 -1.49
CA TYR A 85 1.74 14.05 -1.79
C TYR A 85 1.96 14.65 -3.19
N GLN A 86 1.28 14.14 -4.22
CA GLN A 86 1.37 14.67 -5.58
C GLN A 86 0.93 16.13 -5.68
N GLN A 87 -0.15 16.53 -4.99
CA GLN A 87 -0.58 17.93 -5.02
C GLN A 87 0.46 18.83 -4.36
N GLY A 88 1.05 18.43 -3.24
CA GLY A 88 2.16 19.15 -2.63
C GLY A 88 3.38 19.28 -3.57
N GLN A 89 3.66 18.25 -4.37
CA GLN A 89 4.69 18.33 -5.43
C GLN A 89 4.33 19.37 -6.49
N LYS A 90 3.09 19.38 -7.00
CA LYS A 90 2.64 20.37 -8.00
C LYS A 90 2.78 21.79 -7.50
N GLU A 91 2.33 22.06 -6.28
CA GLU A 91 2.42 23.39 -5.67
C GLU A 91 3.87 23.83 -5.50
N ARG A 92 4.75 22.92 -5.04
CA ARG A 92 6.18 23.22 -4.91
C ARG A 92 6.80 23.52 -6.28
N TYR A 93 6.51 22.71 -7.29
CA TYR A 93 7.01 22.91 -8.65
C TYR A 93 6.52 24.22 -9.26
N ALA A 94 5.25 24.59 -9.07
CA ALA A 94 4.69 25.86 -9.53
C ALA A 94 5.41 27.05 -8.88
N ARG A 95 5.56 27.05 -7.55
CA ARG A 95 6.30 28.11 -6.84
C ARG A 95 7.72 28.30 -7.35
N VAL A 96 8.47 27.20 -7.55
CA VAL A 96 9.83 27.27 -8.08
C VAL A 96 9.88 27.81 -9.52
N LEU A 97 8.87 27.50 -10.35
CA LEU A 97 8.77 28.06 -11.69
C LEU A 97 8.48 29.57 -11.65
N ASP A 98 7.54 30.00 -10.80
CA ASP A 98 7.18 31.41 -10.64
C ASP A 98 8.36 32.25 -10.12
N GLU A 99 9.07 31.77 -9.09
CA GLU A 99 10.25 32.43 -8.53
C GLU A 99 11.37 32.59 -9.58
N ARG A 100 11.54 31.60 -10.46
CA ARG A 100 12.63 31.61 -11.46
C ARG A 100 12.27 32.34 -12.74
N ALA A 101 10.99 32.43 -13.09
CA ALA A 101 10.53 33.29 -14.17
C ALA A 101 10.88 34.78 -13.92
N GLY A 102 11.17 35.18 -12.68
CA GLY A 102 11.65 36.52 -12.29
C GLY A 102 13.17 36.74 -12.32
N GLY A 103 13.98 35.78 -12.80
CA GLY A 103 15.44 35.95 -12.99
C GLY A 103 16.35 35.42 -11.87
N GLY A 104 15.87 34.46 -11.08
CA GLY A 104 16.66 33.82 -10.01
C GLY A 104 17.86 33.00 -10.52
N GLN A 105 18.90 32.89 -9.68
CA GLN A 105 20.14 32.14 -9.97
C GLN A 105 19.90 30.63 -10.18
N VAL A 106 20.73 30.04 -11.05
CA VAL A 106 20.69 28.61 -11.37
C VAL A 106 21.72 27.86 -10.53
N ASP A 107 21.36 27.50 -9.29
CA ASP A 107 22.12 26.55 -8.46
C ASP A 107 21.92 25.10 -8.97
N PRO A 108 22.59 24.03 -8.47
CA PRO A 108 22.81 22.79 -9.21
C PRO A 108 21.55 21.95 -9.35
N LEU A 109 20.71 22.33 -10.32
CA LEU A 109 19.48 21.68 -10.77
C LEU A 109 19.62 20.16 -10.88
N ARG A 110 20.80 19.69 -11.32
CA ARG A 110 21.08 18.26 -11.48
C ARG A 110 21.20 17.50 -10.16
N ARG A 111 21.71 18.12 -9.08
CA ARG A 111 21.80 17.47 -7.77
C ARG A 111 20.43 17.43 -7.11
N GLN A 112 19.70 18.54 -7.17
CA GLN A 112 18.34 18.64 -6.65
C GLN A 112 17.39 17.66 -7.37
N ALA A 113 17.39 17.63 -8.70
CA ALA A 113 16.58 16.68 -9.47
C ALA A 113 16.84 15.20 -9.12
N ARG A 114 18.09 14.85 -8.79
CA ARG A 114 18.40 13.46 -8.36
C ARG A 114 17.91 13.19 -6.94
N ALA A 115 18.05 14.15 -6.04
CA ALA A 115 17.58 14.05 -4.66
C ALA A 115 16.04 13.91 -4.62
N ASP A 116 15.33 14.80 -5.30
CA ASP A 116 13.87 14.79 -5.41
C ASP A 116 13.36 13.48 -6.03
N MET A 117 13.98 13.01 -7.13
CA MET A 117 13.62 11.71 -7.73
C MET A 117 13.84 10.53 -6.76
N THR A 118 14.94 10.55 -6.01
CA THR A 118 15.22 9.50 -5.02
C THR A 118 14.18 9.51 -3.91
N GLU A 119 13.73 10.69 -3.48
CA GLU A 119 12.69 10.85 -2.48
C GLU A 119 11.33 10.35 -2.97
N ILE A 120 10.95 10.69 -4.21
CA ILE A 120 9.73 10.18 -4.85
C ILE A 120 9.75 8.65 -4.83
N VAL A 121 10.78 8.01 -5.40
CA VAL A 121 10.86 6.55 -5.45
C VAL A 121 10.80 5.93 -4.06
N ARG A 122 11.52 6.51 -3.08
CA ARG A 122 11.52 6.03 -1.69
C ARG A 122 10.13 6.11 -1.06
N HIS A 123 9.41 7.22 -1.25
CA HIS A 123 8.07 7.41 -0.70
C HIS A 123 7.09 6.34 -1.19
N TYR A 124 7.10 6.07 -2.51
CA TYR A 124 6.26 5.04 -3.11
C TYR A 124 6.70 3.62 -2.73
N GLN A 125 8.00 3.35 -2.59
CA GLN A 125 8.49 2.07 -2.10
C GLN A 125 8.00 1.80 -0.67
N HIS A 126 8.04 2.79 0.22
CA HIS A 126 7.47 2.64 1.56
C HIS A 126 5.98 2.35 1.54
N ALA A 127 5.21 2.95 0.64
CA ALA A 127 3.79 2.64 0.49
C ALA A 127 3.56 1.18 0.06
N LEU A 128 4.37 0.67 -0.89
CA LEU A 128 4.32 -0.74 -1.32
C LEU A 128 4.70 -1.70 -0.18
N ASP A 129 5.74 -1.38 0.56
CA ASP A 129 6.22 -2.19 1.68
C ASP A 129 5.19 -2.23 2.81
N ALA A 130 4.61 -1.07 3.17
CA ALA A 130 3.55 -0.98 4.16
C ALA A 130 2.30 -1.77 3.74
N LEU A 131 1.89 -1.67 2.47
CA LEU A 131 0.79 -2.47 1.93
C LEU A 131 1.09 -3.96 2.06
N LYS A 132 2.27 -4.41 1.64
CA LYS A 132 2.68 -5.82 1.72
C LYS A 132 2.74 -6.33 3.16
N GLN A 133 3.41 -5.60 4.05
CA GLN A 133 3.59 -6.01 5.45
C GLN A 133 2.27 -6.13 6.21
N THR A 134 1.29 -5.31 5.85
CA THR A 134 0.00 -5.27 6.54
C THR A 134 -1.08 -6.13 5.87
N THR A 135 -0.80 -6.70 4.68
CA THR A 135 -1.70 -7.61 3.98
C THR A 135 -1.55 -9.03 4.54
N PRO A 136 -2.65 -9.67 5.00
CA PRO A 136 -2.62 -11.06 5.41
C PRO A 136 -2.12 -11.98 4.30
N ALA A 137 -1.37 -13.02 4.64
CA ALA A 137 -0.76 -13.93 3.66
C ALA A 137 -1.76 -14.52 2.66
N GLU A 138 -2.97 -14.85 3.14
CA GLU A 138 -4.09 -15.39 2.34
C GLU A 138 -4.61 -14.41 1.27
N LEU A 139 -4.34 -13.12 1.43
CA LEU A 139 -4.75 -12.06 0.52
C LEU A 139 -3.60 -11.52 -0.33
N LEU A 140 -2.36 -11.96 -0.09
CA LEU A 140 -1.23 -11.63 -0.95
C LEU A 140 -1.48 -12.24 -2.34
N GLY A 141 -1.33 -11.41 -3.37
CA GLY A 141 -1.61 -11.82 -4.74
C GLY A 141 -3.10 -11.94 -5.08
N SER A 142 -4.02 -11.60 -4.17
CA SER A 142 -5.44 -11.43 -4.52
C SER A 142 -5.62 -10.29 -5.52
N ASP A 143 -6.77 -10.26 -6.23
CA ASP A 143 -7.09 -9.17 -7.16
C ASP A 143 -7.10 -7.80 -6.48
N ALA A 144 -7.65 -7.73 -5.26
CA ALA A 144 -7.66 -6.49 -4.48
C ALA A 144 -6.24 -6.01 -4.17
N TYR A 145 -5.34 -6.92 -3.78
CA TYR A 145 -3.93 -6.59 -3.53
C TYR A 145 -3.22 -6.15 -4.82
N ARG A 146 -3.40 -6.88 -5.93
CA ARG A 146 -2.82 -6.53 -7.24
C ARG A 146 -3.26 -5.15 -7.70
N LYS A 147 -4.57 -4.87 -7.62
CA LYS A 147 -5.14 -3.57 -7.97
C LYS A 147 -4.54 -2.44 -7.14
N ALA A 148 -4.41 -2.63 -5.83
CA ALA A 148 -3.79 -1.63 -4.95
C ALA A 148 -2.31 -1.37 -5.32
N VAL A 149 -1.54 -2.43 -5.62
CA VAL A 149 -0.15 -2.30 -6.09
C VAL A 149 -0.08 -1.55 -7.43
N GLU A 150 -0.95 -1.88 -8.38
CA GLU A 150 -1.02 -1.21 -9.69
C GLU A 150 -1.35 0.27 -9.55
N GLN A 151 -2.30 0.62 -8.67
CA GLN A 151 -2.62 2.02 -8.39
C GLN A 151 -1.43 2.78 -7.79
N ILE A 152 -0.69 2.19 -6.84
CA ILE A 152 0.51 2.82 -6.28
C ILE A 152 1.57 3.05 -7.37
N LYS A 153 1.78 2.07 -8.25
CA LYS A 153 2.72 2.19 -9.39
C LYS A 153 2.29 3.28 -10.37
N ALA A 154 1.02 3.34 -10.73
CA ALA A 154 0.50 4.39 -11.63
C ALA A 154 0.72 5.80 -11.04
N ASN A 155 0.56 5.97 -9.72
CA ASN A 155 0.82 7.24 -9.04
C ASN A 155 2.33 7.58 -9.00
N LEU A 156 3.20 6.58 -8.89
CA LEU A 156 4.65 6.77 -9.02
C LEU A 156 5.00 7.26 -10.44
N ASP A 157 4.45 6.64 -11.47
CA ASP A 157 4.69 7.02 -12.86
C ASP A 157 4.27 8.47 -13.11
N LEU A 158 3.09 8.87 -12.63
CA LEU A 158 2.60 10.25 -12.70
C LEU A 158 3.54 11.23 -11.98
N SER A 159 3.99 10.90 -10.77
CA SER A 159 4.90 11.77 -10.00
C SER A 159 6.27 11.92 -10.67
N THR A 160 6.76 10.84 -11.25
CA THR A 160 8.03 10.78 -11.99
C THR A 160 7.94 11.61 -13.28
N ALA A 161 6.82 11.53 -13.99
CA ALA A 161 6.55 12.33 -15.17
C ALA A 161 6.49 13.83 -14.83
N MET A 162 5.71 14.20 -13.81
CA MET A 162 5.62 15.59 -13.32
C MET A 162 6.98 16.16 -12.93
N HIS A 163 7.79 15.38 -12.21
CA HIS A 163 9.16 15.77 -11.85
C HIS A 163 10.02 16.00 -13.11
N THR A 164 9.98 15.06 -14.06
CA THR A 164 10.75 15.15 -15.30
C THR A 164 10.37 16.38 -16.12
N GLU A 165 9.07 16.65 -16.23
CA GLU A 165 8.54 17.83 -16.91
C GLU A 165 8.98 19.13 -16.22
N HIS A 166 8.87 19.22 -14.89
CA HIS A 166 9.28 20.38 -14.13
C HIS A 166 10.74 20.76 -14.40
N PHE A 167 11.67 19.81 -14.30
CA PHE A 167 13.09 20.06 -14.54
C PHE A 167 13.41 20.31 -16.02
N ALA A 168 12.64 19.75 -16.96
CA ALA A 168 12.76 20.09 -18.38
C ALA A 168 12.35 21.56 -18.64
N THR A 169 11.26 22.02 -18.01
CA THR A 169 10.80 23.41 -18.09
C THR A 169 11.82 24.38 -17.49
N LEU A 170 12.37 24.07 -16.31
CA LEU A 170 13.43 24.87 -15.70
C LEU A 170 14.68 24.99 -16.58
N LYS A 171 15.05 23.91 -17.26
CA LYS A 171 16.17 23.93 -18.20
C LYS A 171 15.90 24.86 -19.39
N ARG A 172 14.70 24.79 -19.98
CA ARG A 172 14.30 25.66 -21.11
C ARG A 172 14.31 27.13 -20.72
N LEU A 173 13.67 27.48 -19.60
CA LEU A 173 13.66 28.86 -19.09
C LEU A 173 15.08 29.42 -18.94
N ARG A 174 16.00 28.63 -18.39
CA ARG A 174 17.41 29.04 -18.31
C ARG A 174 18.04 29.26 -19.68
N ASP A 175 17.83 28.33 -20.61
CA ASP A 175 18.43 28.39 -21.94
C ASP A 175 17.88 29.62 -22.73
N ASP A 176 16.59 29.93 -22.58
CA ASP A 176 15.95 31.12 -23.15
C ASP A 176 16.50 32.43 -22.56
N TRP A 177 16.70 32.48 -21.24
CA TRP A 177 17.33 33.62 -20.57
C TRP A 177 18.78 33.83 -21.03
N ALA A 178 19.55 32.74 -21.18
CA ALA A 178 20.92 32.82 -21.69
C ALA A 178 20.96 33.33 -23.15
N ALA A 179 20.03 32.90 -23.99
CA ALA A 179 19.90 33.39 -25.37
C ALA A 179 19.44 34.86 -25.44
N GLY A 180 18.49 35.27 -24.59
CA GLY A 180 18.03 36.65 -24.48
C GLY A 180 19.13 37.63 -24.05
N LEU A 181 19.97 37.23 -23.10
CA LEU A 181 21.18 37.98 -22.72
C LEU A 181 22.20 38.03 -23.86
N GLY A 182 22.38 36.93 -24.61
CA GLY A 182 23.27 36.88 -25.77
C GLY A 182 22.84 37.81 -26.92
N ASN A 183 21.54 37.91 -27.17
CA ASN A 183 20.98 38.82 -28.19
C ASN A 183 20.99 40.28 -27.73
N GLY A 184 20.67 40.56 -26.46
CA GLY A 184 20.68 41.92 -25.90
C GLY A 184 22.08 42.55 -25.84
N VAL A 185 23.13 41.76 -25.61
CA VAL A 185 24.52 42.24 -25.69
C VAL A 185 24.93 42.49 -27.15
N ALA A 186 24.51 41.64 -28.09
CA ALA A 186 24.82 41.81 -29.51
C ALA A 186 24.11 43.03 -30.14
N ASP A 187 22.88 43.34 -29.73
CA ASP A 187 22.14 44.52 -30.20
C ASP A 187 22.66 45.82 -29.57
N PHE A 188 23.07 45.79 -28.29
CA PHE A 188 23.70 46.94 -27.64
C PHE A 188 24.98 47.42 -28.35
N TYR A 189 25.78 46.50 -28.89
CA TYR A 189 26.99 46.84 -29.66
C TYR A 189 26.73 47.22 -31.13
N LYS A 190 25.53 46.98 -31.67
CA LYS A 190 25.14 47.43 -33.01
C LYS A 190 24.58 48.85 -33.03
N ASP A 191 23.90 49.28 -31.96
CA ASP A 191 23.30 50.62 -31.86
C ASP A 191 24.26 51.69 -31.29
N THR A 192 25.51 51.32 -30.97
CA THR A 192 26.52 52.24 -30.38
C THR A 192 27.76 52.47 -31.25
N LEU A 193 27.72 52.11 -32.54
CA LEU A 193 28.71 52.45 -33.57
C LEU A 193 28.04 53.16 -34.74
#